data_AF-A0A645J6E9-F1
#
_entry.id   AF-A0A645J6E9-F1
#
_cell.length_a   1.000
_cell.length_b   1.000
_cell.length_c   1.000
_cell.angle_alpha   90.00
_cell.angle_beta   90.00
_cell.angle_gamma   90.00
#
_symmetry.space_group_name_H-M   'P 1'
#
loop_
_entity.id
_entity.type
_entity.pdbx_description
1 polymer ?
#
loop_
_entity_poly.entity_id
_entity_poly.type
_entity_poly.pdbx_seq_one_letter_code
_entity_poly.pdbx_strand_id
1 'polypeptide(L)' 'MAGNADIFLMANIEAGNGVFKALTYTCQGERHGGILMGAAAPVIVTSRADSFEAKVNSIALASLAAMGGKK' A
#
# COMPACT_ATOMS: atom_id res chain seq x y z
N MET A 1 7.56 21.49 11.45
CA MET A 1 8.35 21.80 10.24
C MET A 1 7.87 20.87 9.14
N ALA A 2 7.74 21.37 7.90
CA ALA A 2 7.47 20.52 6.74
C ALA A 2 8.75 19.78 6.30
N GLY A 3 8.61 18.64 5.62
CA GLY A 3 9.73 17.89 5.04
C GLY A 3 10.08 16.55 5.71
N ASN A 4 9.31 16.11 6.70
CA ASN A 4 9.49 14.80 7.34
C ASN A 4 8.12 14.14 7.59
N ALA A 5 7.56 13.48 6.57
CA ALA A 5 6.25 12.87 6.62
C ALA A 5 6.31 11.37 6.31
N ASP A 6 5.69 10.55 7.15
CA ASP A 6 5.58 9.11 6.96
C ASP A 6 4.31 8.70 6.19
N ILE A 7 3.27 9.54 6.21
CA ILE A 7 1.96 9.28 5.62
C ILE A 7 1.58 10.42 4.69
N PHE A 8 1.18 10.08 3.46
CA PHE A 8 0.56 11.01 2.54
C PHE A 8 -0.95 10.72 2.44
N LEU A 9 -1.77 11.68 2.90
CA LEU A 9 -3.21 11.65 2.69
C LEU A 9 -3.55 12.38 1.39
N MET A 10 -4.20 11.67 0.48
CA MET A 10 -4.52 12.18 -0.85
C MET A 10 -5.88 12.85 -0.85
N ALA A 11 -6.04 13.92 -1.63
CA ALA A 11 -7.29 14.67 -1.72
C ALA A 11 -8.43 13.84 -2.35
N ASN A 12 -8.10 12.93 -3.28
CA ASN A 12 -9.03 12.04 -3.97
C ASN A 12 -8.30 10.81 -4.53
N ILE A 13 -9.06 9.90 -5.14
CA ILE A 13 -8.55 8.63 -5.66
C ILE A 13 -7.67 8.82 -6.89
N GLU A 14 -7.96 9.81 -7.73
CA GLU A 14 -7.19 10.12 -8.93
C GLU A 14 -5.78 10.57 -8.55
N ALA A 15 -5.67 11.50 -7.59
CA ALA A 15 -4.39 11.96 -7.05
C ALA A 15 -3.63 10.81 -6.38
N GLY A 16 -4.30 9.99 -5.57
CA GLY A 16 -3.65 8.87 -4.88
C GLY A 16 -3.13 7.80 -5.83
N ASN A 17 -3.93 7.39 -6.80
CA ASN A 17 -3.50 6.43 -7.82
C ASN A 17 -2.40 7.00 -8.72
N GLY A 18 -2.48 8.29 -9.07
CA GLY A 18 -1.44 8.99 -9.84
C GLY A 18 -0.10 9.01 -9.10
N VAL A 19 -0.08 9.44 -7.84
CA VAL A 19 1.12 9.45 -7.00
C VAL A 19 1.66 8.04 -6.79
N PHE A 20 0.81 7.08 -6.44
CA PHE A 20 1.23 5.68 -6.25
C PHE A 20 1.92 5.12 -7.50
N LYS A 21 1.30 5.26 -8.68
CA LYS A 21 1.91 4.81 -9.94
C LYS A 21 3.18 5.56 -10.29
N ALA A 22 3.24 6.86 -10.04
CA ALA A 22 4.46 7.63 -10.25
C ALA A 22 5.61 7.04 -9.41
N LEU A 23 5.38 6.74 -8.13
CA LEU A 23 6.37 6.07 -7.29
C LEU A 23 6.75 4.69 -7.85
N THR A 24 5.77 3.85 -8.17
CA THR A 24 5.98 2.50 -8.72
C THR A 24 6.80 2.49 -10.02
N TYR A 25 6.60 3.46 -10.92
CA TYR A 25 7.24 3.42 -12.23
C TYR A 25 8.48 4.30 -12.37
N THR A 26 8.71 5.23 -11.44
CA THR A 26 9.82 6.21 -11.56
C THR A 26 10.85 6.11 -10.44
N CYS A 27 10.52 5.54 -9.29
CA CYS A 27 11.48 5.32 -8.22
C CYS A 27 12.25 4.01 -8.46
N GLN A 28 13.58 4.07 -8.46
CA GLN A 28 14.40 2.88 -8.63
C GLN A 28 14.41 2.02 -7.36
N GLY A 29 14.24 0.71 -7.52
CA GLY A 29 14.29 -0.25 -6.43
C GLY A 29 13.12 -0.13 -5.46
N GLU A 30 11.98 0.40 -5.90
CA GLU A 30 10.81 0.51 -5.05
C GLU A 30 10.26 -0.87 -4.69
N ARG A 31 9.65 -0.96 -3.51
CA ARG A 31 8.92 -2.15 -3.06
C ARG A 31 7.66 -1.68 -2.38
N HIS A 32 6.53 -2.17 -2.85
CA HIS A 32 5.24 -1.85 -2.26
C HIS A 32 4.45 -3.11 -1.89
N GLY A 33 3.44 -2.88 -1.06
CA GLY A 33 2.39 -3.84 -0.73
C GLY A 33 1.14 -3.05 -0.36
N GLY A 34 -0.04 -3.61 -0.65
CA GLY A 34 -1.32 -2.93 -0.45
C GLY A 34 -2.32 -3.80 0.28
N ILE A 35 -3.04 -3.20 1.22
CA ILE A 35 -4.19 -3.79 1.90
C ILE A 35 -5.34 -2.79 1.98
N LEU A 36 -6.57 -3.30 2.04
CA LEU A 36 -7.75 -2.50 2.35
C LEU A 36 -7.86 -2.31 3.86
N MET A 37 -7.96 -1.05 4.29
CA MET A 37 -8.16 -0.69 5.69
C MET A 37 -9.65 -0.50 6.01
N GLY A 38 -10.03 -0.74 7.28
CA GLY A 38 -11.39 -0.52 7.78
C GLY A 38 -12.36 -1.71 7.62
N ALA A 39 -11.96 -2.78 6.94
CA ALA A 39 -12.72 -4.03 6.88
C ALA A 39 -12.60 -4.83 8.21
N ALA A 40 -13.55 -5.75 8.45
CA ALA A 40 -13.55 -6.59 9.66
C ALA A 40 -12.39 -7.62 9.73
N ALA A 41 -11.76 -7.91 8.59
CA ALA A 41 -10.57 -8.73 8.47
C ALA A 41 -9.69 -8.15 7.35
N PRO A 42 -8.37 -8.46 7.31
CA PRO A 42 -7.50 -7.97 6.25
C PRO A 42 -7.95 -8.46 4.87
N VAL A 43 -8.09 -7.52 3.92
CA VAL A 43 -8.43 -7.80 2.53
C VAL A 43 -7.32 -7.27 1.64
N ILE A 44 -6.83 -8.11 0.74
CA ILE A 44 -5.81 -7.74 -0.26
C ILE A 44 -6.51 -7.50 -1.58
N VAL A 45 -6.25 -6.35 -2.20
CA VAL A 45 -6.67 -6.04 -3.56
C VAL A 45 -5.42 -5.70 -4.35
N THR A 46 -5.12 -6.52 -5.37
CA THR A 46 -3.94 -6.34 -6.20
C THR A 46 -4.29 -5.68 -7.52
N SER A 47 -3.34 -4.96 -8.09
CA SER A 47 -3.37 -4.55 -9.48
C SER A 47 -2.96 -5.72 -10.37
N ARG A 48 -3.56 -5.80 -11.57
CA ARG A 48 -3.09 -6.73 -12.61
C ARG A 48 -1.63 -6.48 -13.00
N ALA A 49 -1.17 -5.24 -12.86
CA ALA A 49 0.21 -4.84 -13.15
C ALA A 49 1.18 -5.08 -11.99
N ASP A 50 0.71 -5.55 -10.82
CA ASP A 50 1.60 -5.81 -9.69
C ASP A 50 2.56 -6.96 -9.98
N SER A 51 3.82 -6.75 -9.60
CA SER A 51 4.86 -7.77 -9.63
C SER A 51 4.55 -8.91 -8.66
N PHE A 52 5.23 -10.05 -8.84
CA PHE A 52 5.15 -11.15 -7.88
C PHE A 52 5.53 -10.68 -6.46
N GLU A 53 6.60 -9.90 -6.33
CA GLU A 53 7.07 -9.36 -5.05
C GLU A 53 6.01 -8.47 -4.38
N ALA A 54 5.37 -7.57 -5.13
CA ALA A 54 4.32 -6.70 -4.59
C ALA A 54 3.13 -7.49 -4.02
N LYS A 55 2.76 -8.60 -4.67
CA LYS A 55 1.69 -9.49 -4.18
C LYS A 55 2.11 -10.22 -2.91
N VAL A 56 3.34 -10.72 -2.85
CA VAL A 56 3.90 -11.36 -1.64
C VAL A 56 3.98 -10.36 -0.48
N ASN A 57 4.47 -9.15 -0.72
CA ASN A 57 4.53 -8.09 0.28
C ASN A 57 3.15 -7.71 0.80
N SER A 58 2.13 -7.69 -0.07
CA SER A 58 0.75 -7.45 0.33
C SER A 58 0.21 -8.55 1.27
N ILE A 59 0.58 -9.83 1.04
CA ILE A 59 0.26 -10.94 1.94
C ILE A 59 0.95 -10.78 3.29
N ALA A 60 2.25 -10.44 3.29
CA ALA A 60 2.98 -10.19 4.52
C ALA A 60 2.38 -9.03 5.32
N LEU A 61 2.02 -7.93 4.63
CA LEU A 61 1.37 -6.77 5.24
C LEU A 61 0.00 -7.13 5.84
N ALA A 62 -0.82 -7.93 5.13
CA ALA A 62 -2.10 -8.41 5.65
C ALA A 62 -1.94 -9.31 6.89
N SER A 63 -0.90 -10.15 6.92
CA SER A 63 -0.58 -10.98 8.09
C SER A 63 -0.22 -10.12 9.31
N LEU A 64 0.60 -9.07 9.12
CA LEU A 64 0.93 -8.11 10.18
C LEU A 64 -0.32 -7.38 10.68
N ALA A 65 -1.19 -6.92 9.77
CA ALA A 65 -2.45 -6.28 10.13
C ALA A 65 -3.39 -7.21 10.91
N ALA A 66 -3.45 -8.50 10.55
CA ALA A 66 -4.23 -9.51 11.27
C ALA A 66 -3.74 -9.68 12.73
N MET A 67 -2.42 -9.65 12.95
CA MET A 67 -1.84 -9.77 14.29
C MET A 67 -2.13 -8.53 15.14
N GLY A 68 -2.03 -7.33 14.57
CA GLY A 68 -2.30 -6.08 15.28
C GLY A 68 -3.78 -5.85 15.62
N GLY A 69 -4.70 -6.54 14.93
CA GLY A 69 -6.14 -6.49 15.18
C GLY A 69 -6.65 -7.44 16.26
N LYS A 70 -5.81 -8.31 16.82
CA LYS A 70 -6.15 -9.15 17.98
C LYS A 70 -6.17 -8.27 19.22
N LYS A 71 -7.36 -7.85 19.64
CA LYS A 71 -7.64 -7.54 21.04
C LYS A 71 -7.68 -8.83 21.85
#